data_AF-A0A3D4NE83-F1
#
_entry.id   AF-A0A3D4NE83-F1
#
_cell.length_a   1.000
_cell.length_b   1.000
_cell.length_c   1.000
_cell.angle_alpha   90.00
_cell.angle_beta   90.00
_cell.angle_gamma   90.00
#
_symmetry.space_group_name_H-M   'P 1'
#
loop_
_entity.id
_entity.type
_entity.pdbx_description
1 polymer ?
#
loop_
_entity_poly.entity_id
_entity_poly.type
_entity_poly.pdbx_seq_one_letter_code
_entity_poly.pdbx_strand_id
1 'polypeptide(L)'
;MANILTASEAATVLRCDITDADMLALLPLVDDYLFQATSHDWAKDDPINITAKSAARMLLVLWHENPSMITSGMTTLSFGLNAVLMQLKSLALRYHEFFGCEGAGSISLPGVMVGDTVQSLTGLVGVTGDQSAQFEEMITVEDHIQQVVDEDLSANAYRVYIVPLSAL
;
A
#
# COMPACT_ATOMS: atom_id res chain seq x y z
N MET A 1 1.27 3.30 -16.38
CA MET A 1 1.46 2.68 -15.04
C MET A 1 1.98 3.78 -14.14
N ALA A 2 1.31 4.00 -13.00
CA ALA A 2 1.82 4.91 -11.98
C ALA A 2 2.88 4.15 -11.17
N ASN A 3 4.02 4.79 -10.90
CA ASN A 3 5.05 4.22 -10.06
C ASN A 3 5.00 4.83 -8.66
N ILE A 4 5.55 4.16 -7.64
CA ILE A 4 5.65 4.69 -6.26
C ILE A 4 6.41 6.03 -6.24
N LEU A 5 7.49 6.12 -7.04
CA LEU A 5 8.23 7.35 -7.27
C LEU A 5 7.99 7.88 -8.69
N THR A 6 7.70 9.17 -8.78
CA THR A 6 7.70 9.87 -10.07
C THR A 6 9.13 9.99 -10.62
N ALA A 7 9.27 10.13 -11.94
CA ALA A 7 10.57 10.36 -12.58
C ALA A 7 11.29 11.59 -12.00
N SER A 8 10.56 12.66 -11.65
CA SER A 8 11.13 13.84 -11.01
C SER A 8 11.62 13.58 -9.59
N GLU A 9 10.90 12.78 -8.79
CA GLU A 9 11.34 12.40 -7.44
C GLU A 9 12.60 11.53 -7.52
N ALA A 10 12.64 10.58 -8.45
CA ALA A 10 13.78 9.71 -8.70
C ALA A 10 15.02 10.49 -9.14
N ALA A 11 14.86 11.40 -10.12
CA ALA A 11 15.96 12.24 -10.61
C ALA A 11 16.53 13.14 -9.51
N THR A 12 15.68 13.67 -8.64
CA THR A 12 16.10 14.47 -7.48
C THR A 12 16.94 13.64 -6.51
N VAL A 13 16.55 12.39 -6.26
CA VAL A 13 17.24 11.47 -5.34
C VAL A 13 18.62 11.08 -5.87
N LEU A 14 18.69 10.71 -7.15
CA LEU A 14 19.94 10.26 -7.78
C LEU A 14 20.81 11.41 -8.31
N ARG A 15 20.30 12.64 -8.32
CA ARG A 15 20.96 13.82 -8.90
C ARG A 15 21.33 13.62 -10.37
N CYS A 16 20.44 12.97 -11.12
CA CYS A 16 20.57 12.72 -12.56
C CYS A 16 19.52 13.49 -13.36
N ASP A 17 19.55 13.37 -14.69
CA ASP A 17 18.52 13.92 -15.56
C ASP A 17 17.20 13.12 -15.40
N ILE A 18 16.05 13.77 -15.56
CA ILE A 18 14.73 13.12 -15.52
C ILE A 18 14.53 12.11 -16.64
N THR A 19 15.32 12.21 -17.71
CA THR A 19 15.31 11.33 -18.87
C THR A 19 16.39 10.25 -18.84
N ASP A 20 17.13 10.11 -17.73
CA ASP A 20 18.13 9.07 -17.56
C ASP A 20 17.53 7.67 -17.75
N ALA A 21 18.04 6.93 -18.74
CA ALA A 21 17.47 5.66 -19.16
C ALA A 21 17.64 4.56 -18.09
N ASP A 22 18.75 4.59 -17.36
CA ASP A 22 19.05 3.60 -16.32
C ASP A 22 18.17 3.85 -15.09
N MET A 23 17.98 5.11 -14.68
CA MET A 23 17.00 5.47 -13.65
C MET A 23 15.59 5.02 -14.05
N LEU A 24 15.13 5.35 -15.26
CA LEU A 24 13.76 5.03 -15.71
C LEU A 24 13.52 3.52 -15.76
N ALA A 25 14.53 2.73 -16.12
CA ALA A 25 14.46 1.27 -16.12
C ALA A 25 14.33 0.68 -14.71
N LEU A 26 14.86 1.35 -13.68
CA LEU A 26 14.80 0.88 -12.29
C LEU A 26 13.44 1.13 -11.62
N LEU A 27 12.68 2.16 -12.03
CA LEU A 27 11.40 2.50 -11.37
C LEU A 27 10.40 1.33 -11.29
N PRO A 28 10.06 0.62 -12.39
CA PRO A 28 9.15 -0.51 -12.30
C PRO A 28 9.72 -1.67 -11.47
N LEU A 29 11.06 -1.85 -11.46
CA LEU A 29 11.70 -2.92 -10.68
C LEU A 29 11.61 -2.65 -9.17
N VAL A 30 11.70 -1.38 -8.77
CA VAL A 30 11.56 -0.97 -7.36
C VAL A 30 10.15 -1.29 -6.88
N ASP A 31 9.15 -0.97 -7.69
CA ASP A 31 7.74 -1.24 -7.39
C ASP A 31 7.46 -2.74 -7.30
N ASP A 32 7.92 -3.52 -8.29
CA ASP A 32 7.79 -4.98 -8.29
C ASP A 32 8.44 -5.61 -7.05
N TYR A 33 9.61 -5.12 -6.63
CA TYR A 33 10.28 -5.64 -5.44
C TYR A 33 9.53 -5.31 -4.16
N LEU A 34 9.02 -4.08 -4.02
CA LEU A 34 8.21 -3.70 -2.86
C LEU A 34 6.91 -4.50 -2.82
N PHE A 35 6.27 -4.72 -3.97
CA PHE A 35 5.09 -5.58 -4.08
C PHE A 35 5.43 -7.02 -3.65
N GLN A 36 6.50 -7.62 -4.18
CA GLN A 36 6.89 -9.00 -3.80
C GLN A 36 7.28 -9.13 -2.33
N ALA A 37 7.91 -8.11 -1.75
CA ALA A 37 8.35 -8.13 -0.35
C ALA A 37 7.19 -7.94 0.65
N THR A 38 6.18 -7.16 0.27
CA THR A 38 5.10 -6.73 1.18
C THR A 38 3.74 -7.32 0.83
N SER A 39 3.60 -7.92 -0.35
CA SER A 39 2.35 -8.36 -0.96
C SER A 39 1.31 -7.26 -1.16
N HIS A 40 1.72 -5.99 -1.17
CA HIS A 40 0.83 -4.84 -1.36
C HIS A 40 1.33 -3.91 -2.47
N ASP A 41 0.41 -3.46 -3.31
CA ASP A 41 0.69 -2.55 -4.43
C ASP A 41 0.57 -1.09 -3.95
N TRP A 42 1.67 -0.58 -3.40
CA TRP A 42 1.75 0.78 -2.84
C TRP A 42 1.59 1.88 -3.88
N ALA A 43 1.77 1.59 -5.17
CA ALA A 43 1.61 2.58 -6.25
C ALA A 43 0.14 2.95 -6.47
N LYS A 44 -0.79 2.12 -5.99
CA LYS A 44 -2.24 2.35 -6.06
C LYS A 44 -2.83 3.07 -4.86
N ASP A 45 -2.04 3.27 -3.80
CA ASP A 45 -2.51 3.99 -2.62
C ASP A 45 -2.67 5.49 -2.94
N ASP A 46 -3.76 6.09 -2.48
CA ASP A 46 -4.01 7.53 -2.59
C ASP A 46 -4.35 8.12 -1.20
N PRO A 47 -3.45 8.92 -0.59
CA PRO A 47 -2.09 9.24 -1.05
C PRO A 47 -1.12 8.07 -0.87
N ILE A 48 -0.11 7.98 -1.75
CA ILE A 48 0.95 6.95 -1.66
C ILE A 48 1.63 7.03 -0.29
N ASN A 49 1.75 5.88 0.37
CA ASN A 49 2.35 5.76 1.70
C ASN A 49 3.78 6.34 1.75
N ILE A 50 4.05 7.24 2.70
CA ILE A 50 5.34 7.92 2.85
C ILE A 50 6.51 6.96 3.16
N THR A 51 6.23 5.87 3.85
CA THR A 51 7.21 4.83 4.18
C THR A 51 7.54 4.01 2.94
N ALA A 52 6.54 3.70 2.10
CA ALA A 52 6.75 3.04 0.82
C ALA A 52 7.60 3.92 -0.13
N LYS A 53 7.30 5.23 -0.19
CA LYS A 53 8.16 6.19 -0.91
C LYS A 53 9.59 6.20 -0.38
N SER A 54 9.78 6.17 0.94
CA SER A 54 11.13 6.17 1.53
C SER A 54 11.89 4.88 1.22
N ALA A 55 11.22 3.73 1.27
CA ALA A 55 11.79 2.44 0.88
C ALA A 55 12.19 2.43 -0.61
N ALA A 56 11.33 2.95 -1.48
CA ALA A 56 11.59 3.06 -2.90
C ALA A 56 12.82 3.93 -3.19
N ARG A 57 13.01 5.03 -2.45
CA ARG A 57 14.22 5.88 -2.58
C ARG A 57 15.48 5.14 -2.17
N MET A 58 15.43 4.37 -1.07
CA MET A 58 16.58 3.58 -0.60
C MET A 58 16.97 2.51 -1.61
N LEU A 59 15.98 1.79 -2.17
CA LEU A 59 16.20 0.77 -3.20
C LEU A 59 16.77 1.37 -4.48
N LEU A 60 16.21 2.49 -4.93
CA LEU A 60 16.67 3.18 -6.14
C LEU A 60 18.14 3.58 -6.02
N VAL A 61 18.54 4.20 -4.90
CA VAL A 61 19.94 4.57 -4.65
C VAL A 61 20.84 3.33 -4.63
N LEU A 62 20.43 2.28 -3.92
CA LEU A 62 21.21 1.05 -3.78
C LEU A 62 21.49 0.40 -5.15
N TRP A 63 20.47 0.28 -5.98
CA TRP A 63 20.59 -0.40 -7.28
C TRP A 63 21.25 0.45 -8.35
N HIS A 64 21.03 1.78 -8.32
CA HIS A 64 21.65 2.69 -9.27
C HIS A 64 23.14 2.90 -8.98
N GLU A 65 23.53 3.10 -7.72
CA GLU A 65 24.93 3.36 -7.37
C GLU A 65 25.78 2.08 -7.31
N ASN A 66 25.16 0.91 -7.10
CA ASN A 66 25.88 -0.36 -6.99
C ASN A 66 25.12 -1.54 -7.63
N PRO A 67 24.97 -1.55 -8.96
CA PRO A 67 24.20 -2.60 -9.66
C PRO A 67 24.84 -3.99 -9.51
N SER A 68 26.15 -4.05 -9.26
CA SER A 68 26.89 -5.31 -9.12
C SER A 68 26.82 -5.93 -7.73
N MET A 69 26.39 -5.17 -6.71
CA MET A 69 26.40 -5.58 -5.30
C MET A 69 27.79 -5.98 -4.75
N ILE A 70 28.90 -5.45 -5.31
CA ILE A 70 30.27 -5.94 -5.03
C ILE A 70 30.96 -5.27 -3.81
N THR A 71 30.31 -4.36 -3.07
CA THR A 71 31.01 -3.52 -2.06
C THR A 71 30.50 -3.68 -0.62
N SER A 72 31.43 -3.70 0.34
CA SER A 72 31.25 -3.89 1.80
C SER A 72 30.42 -2.82 2.54
N GLY A 73 29.97 -1.74 1.86
CA GLY A 73 29.10 -0.71 2.41
C GLY A 73 27.61 -1.10 2.51
N MET A 74 27.26 -2.30 2.05
CA MET A 74 25.89 -2.83 2.05
C MET A 74 25.29 -3.06 3.43
N THR A 75 26.08 -3.22 4.48
CA THR A 75 25.55 -3.70 5.78
C THR A 75 24.56 -2.70 6.38
N THR A 76 24.86 -1.39 6.39
CA THR A 76 23.99 -0.39 7.04
C THR A 76 22.72 -0.06 6.25
N LEU A 77 22.81 0.10 4.93
CA LEU A 77 21.64 0.31 4.05
C LEU A 77 20.74 -0.93 4.03
N SER A 78 21.32 -2.14 4.06
CA SER A 78 20.55 -3.38 4.12
C SER A 78 19.77 -3.53 5.43
N PHE A 79 20.35 -3.15 6.59
CA PHE A 79 19.61 -3.16 7.85
C PHE A 79 18.44 -2.16 7.86
N GLY A 80 18.68 -0.93 7.39
CA GLY A 80 17.63 0.10 7.31
C GLY A 80 16.49 -0.33 6.39
N LEU A 81 16.81 -0.86 5.21
CA LEU A 81 15.82 -1.35 4.25
C LEU A 81 15.00 -2.51 4.84
N ASN A 82 15.63 -3.51 5.45
CA ASN A 82 14.92 -4.65 6.03
C ASN A 82 13.94 -4.23 7.14
N ALA A 83 14.32 -3.27 7.98
CA ALA A 83 13.43 -2.73 9.00
C ALA A 83 12.20 -2.03 8.38
N VAL A 84 12.42 -1.23 7.33
CA VAL A 84 11.34 -0.56 6.60
C VAL A 84 10.44 -1.57 5.89
N LEU A 85 10.99 -2.60 5.26
CA LEU A 85 10.19 -3.66 4.62
C LEU A 85 9.34 -4.44 5.64
N MET A 86 9.89 -4.74 6.82
CA MET A 86 9.14 -5.37 7.91
C MET A 86 7.98 -4.49 8.38
N GLN A 87 8.24 -3.18 8.52
CA GLN A 87 7.20 -2.21 8.87
C GLN A 87 6.12 -2.13 7.79
N LEU A 88 6.51 -2.07 6.51
CA LEU A 88 5.57 -2.05 5.38
C LEU A 88 4.74 -3.33 5.32
N LYS A 89 5.35 -4.49 5.56
CA LYS A 89 4.61 -5.75 5.61
C LYS A 89 3.60 -5.77 6.77
N SER A 90 3.97 -5.23 7.93
CA SER A 90 3.04 -5.06 9.05
C SER A 90 1.89 -4.09 8.72
N LEU A 91 2.17 -3.01 8.00
CA LEU A 91 1.15 -2.08 7.52
C LEU A 91 0.26 -2.71 6.44
N ALA A 92 0.81 -3.51 5.54
CA ALA A 92 0.07 -4.22 4.51
C ALA A 92 -0.99 -5.16 5.11
N LEU A 93 -0.71 -5.78 6.26
CA LEU A 93 -1.68 -6.62 6.98
C LEU A 93 -2.91 -5.87 7.49
N ARG A 94 -2.88 -4.52 7.53
CA ARG A 94 -4.03 -3.69 7.90
C ARG A 94 -4.95 -3.37 6.72
N TYR A 95 -4.53 -3.71 5.50
CA TYR A 95 -5.36 -3.61 4.33
C TYR A 95 -6.10 -4.92 4.11
N HIS A 96 -7.41 -4.85 4.01
CA HIS A 96 -8.26 -5.99 3.71
C HIS A 96 -9.00 -5.75 2.39
N GLU A 97 -9.03 -6.77 1.53
CA GLU A 97 -9.79 -6.75 0.28
C GLU A 97 -11.00 -7.66 0.40
N PHE A 98 -12.16 -7.18 -0.05
CA PHE A 98 -13.42 -7.91 0.04
C PHE A 98 -14.39 -7.51 -1.07
N PHE A 99 -15.44 -8.31 -1.26
CA PHE A 99 -16.55 -8.01 -2.16
C PHE A 99 -17.74 -7.47 -1.38
N GLY A 100 -18.49 -6.55 -1.98
CA GLY A 100 -19.74 -6.04 -1.40
C GLY A 100 -20.83 -7.10 -1.31
N CYS A 101 -21.94 -6.75 -0.67
CA CYS A 101 -23.14 -7.58 -0.58
C CYS A 101 -24.27 -7.03 -1.47
N GLU A 102 -25.24 -7.90 -1.78
CA GLU A 102 -26.52 -7.49 -2.34
C GLU A 102 -27.38 -6.92 -1.19
N GLY A 103 -27.38 -5.60 -1.03
CA GLY A 103 -28.07 -4.90 0.07
C GLY A 103 -27.26 -4.80 1.37
N ALA A 104 -27.86 -4.20 2.40
CA ALA A 104 -27.22 -4.05 3.70
C ALA A 104 -26.92 -5.42 4.33
N GLY A 105 -25.69 -5.59 4.82
CA GLY A 105 -25.22 -6.88 5.30
C GLY A 105 -23.84 -6.82 5.94
N SER A 106 -23.41 -7.94 6.48
CA SER A 106 -22.09 -8.10 7.11
C SER A 106 -21.15 -8.86 6.19
N ILE A 107 -19.96 -8.31 5.98
CA ILE A 107 -18.89 -8.92 5.18
C ILE A 107 -17.80 -9.40 6.14
N SER A 108 -17.36 -10.64 5.99
CA SER A 108 -16.34 -11.21 6.87
C SER A 108 -14.96 -10.63 6.56
N LEU A 109 -14.36 -9.99 7.56
CA LEU A 109 -12.99 -9.48 7.56
C LEU A 109 -12.22 -10.11 8.74
N PRO A 110 -11.60 -11.28 8.57
CA PRO A 110 -10.93 -11.95 9.67
C PRO A 110 -9.78 -11.10 10.23
N GLY A 111 -9.73 -10.97 11.55
CA GLY A 111 -8.68 -10.26 12.29
C GLY A 111 -9.02 -8.83 12.70
N VAL A 112 -10.24 -8.35 12.42
CA VAL A 112 -10.71 -7.02 12.84
C VAL A 112 -11.45 -7.13 14.17
N MET A 113 -11.16 -6.22 15.09
CA MET A 113 -11.78 -6.21 16.42
C MET A 113 -12.81 -5.10 16.55
N VAL A 114 -13.79 -5.32 17.44
CA VAL A 114 -14.79 -4.29 17.75
C VAL A 114 -14.10 -3.03 18.29
N GLY A 115 -14.41 -1.89 17.71
CA GLY A 115 -13.79 -0.60 18.04
C GLY A 115 -12.63 -0.20 17.15
N ASP A 116 -12.19 -1.06 16.23
CA ASP A 116 -11.25 -0.67 15.18
C ASP A 116 -11.93 0.33 14.22
N THR A 117 -11.16 1.30 13.74
CA THR A 117 -11.69 2.39 12.89
C THR A 117 -11.36 2.15 11.42
N VAL A 118 -12.36 2.33 10.56
CA VAL A 118 -12.19 2.33 9.11
C VAL A 118 -11.67 3.69 8.70
N GLN A 119 -10.38 3.79 8.39
CA GLN A 119 -9.77 5.07 8.03
C GLN A 119 -9.96 5.41 6.55
N SER A 120 -9.93 4.42 5.68
CA SER A 120 -10.22 4.61 4.26
C SER A 120 -10.85 3.37 3.66
N LEU A 121 -11.77 3.59 2.72
CA LEU A 121 -12.40 2.54 1.95
C LEU A 121 -12.41 2.95 0.47
N THR A 122 -11.72 2.17 -0.36
CA THR A 122 -11.50 2.50 -1.76
C THR A 122 -12.04 1.40 -2.66
N GLY A 123 -12.77 1.78 -3.71
CA GLY A 123 -13.20 0.86 -4.75
C GLY A 123 -12.03 0.39 -5.63
N LEU A 124 -11.91 -0.93 -5.81
CA LEU A 124 -10.92 -1.57 -6.68
C LEU A 124 -11.52 -2.02 -8.02
N VAL A 125 -12.67 -2.70 -7.98
CA VAL A 125 -13.34 -3.29 -9.15
C VAL A 125 -14.79 -2.84 -9.16
N GLY A 126 -15.31 -2.45 -10.33
CA GLY A 126 -16.71 -2.03 -10.51
C GLY A 126 -17.02 -0.59 -10.06
N VAL A 127 -16.30 -0.09 -9.05
CA VAL A 127 -16.37 1.29 -8.58
C VAL A 127 -14.96 1.82 -8.27
N THR A 128 -14.75 3.13 -8.40
CA THR A 128 -13.47 3.80 -8.13
C THR A 128 -13.65 4.95 -7.16
N GLY A 129 -12.65 5.20 -6.33
CA GLY A 129 -12.62 6.32 -5.39
C GLY A 129 -13.09 5.94 -3.99
N ASP A 130 -13.33 6.96 -3.17
CA ASP A 130 -13.76 6.82 -1.78
C ASP A 130 -15.20 6.31 -1.70
N GLN A 131 -15.39 5.22 -0.95
CA GLN A 131 -16.66 4.55 -0.73
C GLN A 131 -16.99 4.45 0.77
N SER A 132 -16.34 5.27 1.60
CA SER A 132 -16.53 5.26 3.07
C SER A 132 -18.00 5.48 3.49
N ALA A 133 -18.79 6.20 2.70
CA ALA A 133 -20.22 6.40 2.96
C ALA A 133 -21.09 5.13 2.78
N GLN A 134 -20.56 4.09 2.11
CA GLN A 134 -21.29 2.85 1.86
C GLN A 134 -21.18 1.84 3.02
N PHE A 135 -20.23 2.05 3.94
CA PHE A 135 -19.88 1.11 5.00
C PHE A 135 -19.79 1.83 6.36
N GLU A 136 -19.70 1.05 7.44
CA GLU A 136 -19.53 1.60 8.78
C GLU A 136 -18.13 2.23 8.98
N GLU A 137 -18.07 3.32 9.75
CA GLU A 137 -16.81 4.02 10.08
C GLU A 137 -16.02 3.31 11.21
N MET A 138 -16.69 2.44 11.98
CA MET A 138 -16.10 1.69 13.08
C MET A 138 -16.64 0.27 13.06
N ILE A 139 -15.77 -0.70 13.27
CA ILE A 139 -16.14 -2.12 13.36
C ILE A 139 -17.05 -2.32 14.57
N THR A 140 -18.31 -2.64 14.30
CA THR A 140 -19.31 -2.91 15.36
C THR A 140 -19.41 -4.39 15.71
N VAL A 141 -18.97 -5.28 14.83
CA VAL A 141 -19.05 -6.73 14.97
C VAL A 141 -17.67 -7.34 14.74
N GLU A 142 -17.27 -8.26 15.63
CA GLU A 142 -15.98 -8.95 15.50
C GLU A 142 -15.89 -9.71 14.16
N ASP A 143 -14.72 -9.62 13.52
CA ASP A 143 -14.44 -10.24 12.21
C ASP A 143 -15.37 -9.82 11.06
N HIS A 144 -16.12 -8.71 11.19
CA HIS A 144 -17.04 -8.26 10.16
C HIS A 144 -17.04 -6.74 9.98
N ILE A 145 -17.18 -6.30 8.73
CA ILE A 145 -17.56 -4.93 8.39
C ILE A 145 -19.00 -4.88 7.92
N GLN A 146 -19.76 -3.89 8.35
CA GLN A 146 -21.14 -3.69 7.89
C GLN A 146 -21.23 -2.77 6.68
N GLN A 147 -21.97 -3.22 5.66
CA GLN A 147 -22.47 -2.39 4.57
C GLN A 147 -23.75 -1.68 5.04
N VAL A 148 -23.74 -0.35 4.98
CA VAL A 148 -24.84 0.51 5.44
C VAL A 148 -25.87 0.75 4.33
N VAL A 149 -25.44 0.64 3.08
CA VAL A 149 -26.30 0.89 1.92
C VAL A 149 -27.06 -0.36 1.46
N ASP A 150 -28.32 -0.16 1.11
CA ASP A 150 -29.22 -1.20 0.56
C ASP A 150 -29.02 -1.43 -0.95
N GLU A 151 -27.97 -0.87 -1.55
CA GLU A 151 -27.65 -1.05 -2.96
C GLU A 151 -26.96 -2.41 -3.22
N ASP A 152 -27.06 -2.90 -4.45
CA ASP A 152 -26.32 -4.08 -4.88
C ASP A 152 -24.86 -3.70 -5.19
N LEU A 153 -23.97 -4.04 -4.27
CA LEU A 153 -22.53 -3.83 -4.38
C LEU A 153 -21.77 -5.15 -4.60
N SER A 154 -22.49 -6.25 -4.86
CA SER A 154 -21.90 -7.60 -4.99
C SER A 154 -20.91 -7.73 -6.16
N ALA A 155 -21.10 -6.93 -7.21
CA ALA A 155 -20.19 -6.87 -8.35
C ALA A 155 -18.92 -6.04 -8.11
N ASN A 156 -18.86 -5.33 -6.98
CA ASN A 156 -17.78 -4.41 -6.67
C ASN A 156 -16.79 -5.03 -5.66
N ALA A 157 -15.50 -4.80 -5.88
CA ALA A 157 -14.45 -5.15 -4.94
C ALA A 157 -13.93 -3.89 -4.26
N TYR A 158 -13.69 -3.98 -2.96
CA TYR A 158 -13.28 -2.89 -2.10
C TYR A 158 -11.99 -3.25 -1.37
N ARG A 159 -11.21 -2.23 -1.05
CA ARG A 159 -10.08 -2.29 -0.14
C ARG A 159 -10.36 -1.36 1.03
N VAL A 160 -10.24 -1.89 2.25
CA VAL A 160 -10.37 -1.11 3.47
C VAL A 160 -9.03 -1.05 4.20
N TYR A 161 -8.70 0.11 4.75
CA TYR A 161 -7.59 0.30 5.67
C TYR A 161 -8.13 0.45 7.09
N ILE A 162 -7.77 -0.50 7.95
CA ILE A 162 -8.27 -0.57 9.33
C ILE A 162 -7.17 -0.15 10.29
N VAL A 163 -7.50 0.81 11.15
CA VAL A 163 -6.61 1.26 12.23
C VAL A 163 -7.11 0.64 13.53
N PRO A 164 -6.29 -0.20 14.18
CA PRO A 164 -6.70 -0.81 15.43
C PRO A 164 -6.83 0.25 16.53
N LEU A 165 -7.76 0.06 17.46
CA LEU A 165 -7.98 1.00 18.58
C LEU A 165 -6.69 1.27 19.38
N SER A 166 -5.81 0.28 19.49
CA SER A 166 -4.52 0.40 20.19
C SER A 166 -3.48 1.29 19.49
N ALA A 167 -3.75 1.71 18.26
CA ALA A 167 -2.86 2.55 17.45
C ALA A 167 -3.38 3.98 17.23
N LEU A 168 -4.53 4.34 17.81
CA LEU A 168 -5.08 5.70 17.89
C LEU A 168 -4.55 6.43 19.13
#